data_AF-A0A2D7DZ52-F1
#
_entry.id   AF-A0A2D7DZ52-F1
#
_cell.length_a   1.000
_cell.length_b   1.000
_cell.length_c   1.000
_cell.angle_alpha   90.00
_cell.angle_beta   90.00
_cell.angle_gamma   90.00
#
_symmetry.space_group_name_H-M   'P 1'
#
loop_
_entity.id
_entity.type
_entity.pdbx_description
1 polymer ?
#
loop_
_entity_poly.entity_id
_entity_poly.type
_entity_poly.pdbx_seq_one_letter_code
_entity_poly.pdbx_strand_id
1 'polypeptide(L)'
;MDLFQNFIELDPLNNVVKILFFIFLLSLILIICGFYFDLLKNKKNEKKLNILERAIKDLIEEFRTLELSLSDQKKILNDYKYTLERLDQEISRLADSSEGDSNITNAIKMANEGKSIDEISQLTGMTKEEIEPIMKYHGRP
;
A
#
# COMPACT_ATOMS: atom_id res chain seq x y z
N MET A 1 5.50 12.00 -76.65
CA MET A 1 4.48 10.99 -77.00
C MET A 1 5.00 10.06 -78.10
N ASP A 2 5.88 10.54 -78.99
CA ASP A 2 6.45 9.78 -80.13
C ASP A 2 7.39 8.61 -79.79
N LEU A 3 8.07 8.61 -78.64
CA LEU A 3 9.02 7.54 -78.29
C LEU A 3 8.33 6.19 -78.01
N PHE A 4 7.16 6.21 -77.36
CA PHE A 4 6.41 5.00 -77.05
C PHE A 4 5.69 4.44 -78.30
N GLN A 5 5.21 5.32 -79.19
CA GLN A 5 4.60 4.92 -80.45
C GLN A 5 5.62 4.28 -81.41
N ASN A 6 6.78 4.92 -81.61
CA ASN A 6 7.86 4.36 -82.43
C ASN A 6 8.39 3.03 -81.87
N PHE A 7 8.44 2.87 -80.55
CA PHE A 7 8.88 1.62 -79.93
C PHE A 7 7.88 0.47 -80.12
N ILE A 8 6.59 0.75 -80.28
CA ILE A 8 5.58 -0.30 -80.47
C ILE A 8 5.43 -0.69 -81.95
N GLU A 9 5.58 0.25 -82.89
CA GLU A 9 5.38 0.01 -84.33
C GLU A 9 6.52 -0.76 -85.01
N LEU A 10 7.76 -0.65 -84.51
CA LEU A 10 8.94 -1.26 -85.14
C LEU A 10 9.03 -2.80 -84.97
N ASP A 11 8.62 -3.34 -83.82
CA ASP A 11 8.58 -4.79 -83.56
C ASP A 11 7.65 -5.09 -82.34
N PRO A 12 6.32 -5.14 -82.55
CA PRO A 12 5.32 -5.06 -81.47
C PRO A 12 5.38 -6.24 -80.50
N LEU A 13 5.62 -7.46 -80.98
CA LEU A 13 5.66 -8.66 -80.15
C LEU A 13 6.86 -8.64 -79.19
N ASN A 14 8.04 -8.36 -79.72
CA ASN A 14 9.29 -8.37 -78.94
C ASN A 14 9.31 -7.25 -77.88
N ASN A 15 8.76 -6.08 -78.22
CA ASN A 15 8.76 -4.93 -77.31
C ASN A 15 7.70 -5.06 -76.19
N VAL A 16 6.56 -5.70 -76.44
CA VAL A 16 5.59 -6.05 -75.38
C VAL A 16 6.18 -7.07 -74.39
N VAL A 17 6.89 -8.09 -74.89
CA VAL A 17 7.56 -9.10 -74.03
C VAL A 17 8.63 -8.46 -73.14
N LYS A 18 9.43 -7.53 -73.67
CA LYS A 18 10.42 -6.77 -72.88
C LYS A 18 9.78 -5.94 -71.77
N ILE A 19 8.66 -5.27 -72.06
CA ILE A 19 7.92 -4.47 -71.07
C ILE A 19 7.36 -5.38 -69.96
N LEU A 20 6.76 -6.52 -70.32
CA LEU A 20 6.27 -7.50 -69.34
C LEU A 20 7.40 -8.02 -68.44
N PHE A 21 8.55 -8.35 -69.02
CA PHE A 21 9.71 -8.81 -68.25
C PHE A 21 10.24 -7.72 -67.30
N PHE A 22 10.26 -6.46 -67.74
CA PHE A 22 10.64 -5.33 -66.90
C PHE A 22 9.69 -5.13 -65.72
N ILE A 23 8.37 -5.19 -65.95
CA ILE A 23 7.36 -5.10 -64.88
C ILE A 23 7.51 -6.26 -63.91
N PHE A 24 7.75 -7.48 -64.41
CA PHE A 24 7.99 -8.65 -63.57
C PHE A 24 9.21 -8.46 -62.68
N LEU A 25 10.35 -8.03 -63.26
CA LEU A 25 11.58 -7.75 -62.50
C LEU A 25 11.36 -6.66 -61.44
N LEU A 26 10.66 -5.58 -61.80
CA LEU A 26 10.34 -4.49 -60.87
C LEU A 26 9.48 -4.99 -59.70
N SER A 27 8.46 -5.81 -59.99
CA SER A 27 7.60 -6.40 -58.96
C SER A 27 8.38 -7.29 -57.99
N LEU A 28 9.33 -8.09 -58.50
CA LEU A 28 10.20 -8.94 -57.68
C LEU A 28 11.07 -8.10 -56.73
N ILE A 29 11.66 -7.01 -57.23
CA ILE A 29 12.46 -6.09 -56.42
C ILE A 29 11.60 -5.46 -55.31
N LEU A 30 10.38 -5.02 -55.63
CA LEU A 30 9.47 -4.44 -54.63
C LEU A 30 9.08 -5.42 -53.54
N ILE A 31 8.83 -6.70 -53.89
CA ILE A 31 8.54 -7.76 -52.91
C ILE A 31 9.73 -7.98 -51.98
N ILE A 32 10.95 -8.07 -52.54
CA ILE A 32 12.18 -8.25 -51.74
C ILE A 32 12.40 -7.06 -50.81
N CYS A 33 12.23 -5.83 -51.31
CA CYS A 33 12.33 -4.62 -50.49
C CYS A 33 11.28 -4.62 -49.38
N GLY A 34 10.03 -4.94 -49.69
CA GLY A 34 8.94 -5.02 -48.72
C GLY A 34 9.24 -6.02 -47.60
N PHE A 35 9.70 -7.22 -47.97
CA PHE A 35 10.09 -8.25 -47.01
C PHE A 35 11.28 -7.80 -46.14
N TYR A 36 12.28 -7.14 -46.73
CA TYR A 36 13.43 -6.61 -45.99
C TYR A 36 13.04 -5.55 -44.97
N PHE A 37 12.17 -4.60 -45.35
CA PHE A 37 11.66 -3.58 -44.43
C PHE A 37 10.82 -4.17 -43.31
N ASP A 38 9.98 -5.15 -43.61
CA ASP A 38 9.16 -5.83 -42.60
C ASP A 38 10.04 -6.57 -41.58
N LEU A 39 11.07 -7.29 -42.06
CA LEU A 39 12.03 -8.00 -41.21
C LEU A 39 12.75 -7.03 -40.26
N LEU A 40 13.19 -5.86 -40.76
CA LEU A 40 13.81 -4.83 -39.92
C LEU A 40 12.85 -4.27 -38.86
N LYS A 41 11.58 -4.05 -39.23
CA LYS A 41 10.55 -3.57 -38.29
C LYS A 41 10.24 -4.61 -37.22
N ASN A 42 10.11 -5.87 -37.61
CA ASN A 42 9.84 -6.97 -36.68
C ASN A 42 10.99 -7.16 -35.68
N LYS A 43 12.24 -7.09 -36.12
CA LYS A 43 13.40 -7.12 -35.19
C LYS A 43 13.38 -5.96 -34.18
N LYS A 44 12.95 -4.76 -34.59
CA LYS A 44 12.81 -3.62 -33.67
C LYS A 44 11.67 -3.85 -32.67
N ASN A 45 10.55 -4.39 -33.12
CA ASN A 45 9.41 -4.70 -32.26
C ASN A 45 9.74 -5.80 -31.25
N GLU A 46 10.42 -6.86 -31.67
CA GLU A 46 10.89 -7.95 -30.81
C GLU A 46 11.79 -7.40 -29.68
N LYS A 47 12.73 -6.51 -29.99
CA LYS A 47 13.56 -5.85 -28.97
C LYS A 47 12.72 -5.04 -27.97
N LYS A 48 11.71 -4.31 -28.45
CA LYS A 48 10.81 -3.55 -27.56
C LYS A 48 10.01 -4.47 -26.65
N LEU A 49 9.51 -5.59 -27.18
CA LEU A 49 8.79 -6.59 -26.40
C LEU A 49 9.69 -7.21 -25.33
N ASN A 50 10.95 -7.54 -25.66
CA ASN A 50 11.89 -8.09 -24.68
C ASN A 50 12.22 -7.09 -23.55
N ILE A 51 12.36 -5.80 -23.87
CA ILE A 51 12.55 -4.75 -22.85
C ILE A 51 11.30 -4.62 -21.97
N LEU A 52 10.11 -4.64 -22.58
CA LEU A 52 8.85 -4.57 -21.85
C LEU A 52 8.66 -5.79 -20.93
N GLU A 53 8.96 -7.00 -21.42
CA GLU A 53 8.90 -8.23 -20.62
C GLU A 53 9.82 -8.13 -19.41
N ARG A 54 11.05 -7.63 -19.57
CA ARG A 54 11.97 -7.41 -18.46
C ARG A 54 11.42 -6.39 -17.47
N ALA A 55 10.91 -5.25 -17.95
CA ALA A 55 10.32 -4.23 -17.10
C ALA A 55 9.11 -4.77 -16.31
N ILE A 56 8.29 -5.64 -16.90
CA ILE A 56 7.17 -6.29 -16.21
C ILE A 56 7.69 -7.25 -15.14
N LYS A 57 8.73 -8.04 -15.41
CA LYS A 57 9.33 -8.93 -14.42
C LYS A 57 9.90 -8.16 -13.23
N ASP A 58 10.63 -7.07 -13.51
CA ASP A 58 11.17 -6.19 -12.46
C ASP A 58 10.04 -5.58 -11.63
N LEU A 59 8.97 -5.10 -12.28
CA LEU A 59 7.78 -4.56 -11.60
C LEU A 59 7.09 -5.61 -10.70
N ILE A 60 6.96 -6.86 -11.15
CA ILE A 60 6.38 -7.94 -10.33
C ILE A 60 7.21 -8.18 -9.07
N GLU A 61 8.53 -8.13 -9.17
CA GLU A 61 9.43 -8.33 -8.04
C GLU A 61 9.38 -7.16 -7.04
N GLU A 62 9.26 -5.93 -7.55
CA GLU A 62 9.00 -4.76 -6.70
C GLU A 62 7.66 -4.89 -5.97
N PHE A 63 6.59 -5.34 -6.63
CA PHE A 63 5.29 -5.58 -5.99
C PHE A 63 5.36 -6.63 -4.89
N ARG A 64 6.12 -7.72 -5.08
CA ARG A 64 6.37 -8.72 -4.02
C ARG A 64 7.09 -8.12 -2.82
N THR A 65 8.10 -7.30 -3.07
CA THR A 65 8.84 -6.62 -2.00
C THR A 65 7.94 -5.66 -1.23
N LEU A 66 7.07 -4.93 -1.93
CA LEU A 66 6.07 -4.07 -1.33
C LEU A 66 5.06 -4.86 -0.49
N GLU A 67 4.57 -6.00 -0.98
CA GLU A 67 3.66 -6.89 -0.25
C GLU A 67 4.28 -7.36 1.07
N LEU A 68 5.54 -7.81 1.04
CA LEU A 68 6.27 -8.20 2.25
C LEU A 68 6.39 -7.04 3.24
N SER A 69 6.76 -5.84 2.76
CA SER A 69 6.86 -4.65 3.61
C SER A 69 5.53 -4.27 4.25
N LEU A 70 4.42 -4.34 3.51
CA LEU A 70 3.08 -4.08 4.03
C LEU A 70 2.67 -5.15 5.06
N SER A 71 3.04 -6.41 4.85
CA SER A 71 2.82 -7.48 5.83
C SER A 71 3.56 -7.22 7.13
N ASP A 72 4.82 -6.77 7.06
CA ASP A 72 5.60 -6.42 8.25
C ASP A 72 5.01 -5.19 8.97
N GLN A 73 4.59 -4.16 8.23
CA GLN A 73 3.91 -3.00 8.80
C GLN A 73 2.60 -3.40 9.50
N LYS A 74 1.83 -4.32 8.91
CA LYS A 74 0.61 -4.86 9.53
C LYS A 74 0.91 -5.56 10.86
N LYS A 75 2.01 -6.31 10.94
CA LYS A 75 2.42 -6.96 12.19
C LYS A 75 2.78 -5.93 13.27
N ILE A 76 3.58 -4.92 12.93
CA ILE A 76 3.92 -3.82 13.85
C ILE A 76 2.66 -3.11 14.34
N LEU A 77 1.69 -2.86 13.46
CA LEU A 77 0.44 -2.22 13.84
C LEU A 77 -0.37 -3.06 14.84
N ASN A 78 -0.38 -4.38 14.68
CA ASN A 78 -1.03 -5.27 15.63
C ASN A 78 -0.33 -5.25 17.00
N ASP A 79 1.01 -5.20 17.02
CA ASP A 79 1.77 -5.10 18.27
C ASP A 79 1.48 -3.78 19.00
N TYR A 80 1.35 -2.66 18.25
CA TYR A 80 0.91 -1.39 18.82
C TYR A 80 -0.52 -1.43 19.35
N LYS A 81 -1.44 -2.07 18.62
CA LYS A 81 -2.82 -2.26 19.10
C LYS A 81 -2.82 -2.98 20.45
N TYR A 82 -2.10 -4.10 20.56
CA TYR A 82 -2.00 -4.85 21.83
C TYR A 82 -1.38 -4.01 22.96
N THR A 83 -0.34 -3.24 22.64
CA THR A 83 0.30 -2.35 23.61
C THR A 83 -0.66 -1.27 24.11
N LEU A 84 -1.45 -0.67 23.21
CA LEU A 84 -2.45 0.32 23.56
C LEU A 84 -3.57 -0.27 24.43
N GLU A 85 -4.07 -1.46 24.09
CA GLU A 85 -5.08 -2.16 24.92
C GLU A 85 -4.54 -2.44 26.33
N ARG A 86 -3.27 -2.81 26.45
CA ARG A 86 -2.61 -3.02 27.75
C ARG A 86 -2.45 -1.72 28.54
N LEU A 87 -2.04 -0.64 27.87
CA LEU A 87 -1.93 0.68 28.49
C LEU A 87 -3.30 1.18 28.97
N ASP A 88 -4.36 0.97 28.21
CA ASP A 88 -5.72 1.37 28.59
C ASP A 88 -6.21 0.63 29.85
N GLN A 89 -5.89 -0.67 29.96
CA GLN A 89 -6.13 -1.46 31.18
C GLN A 89 -5.30 -0.97 32.37
N GLU A 90 -4.03 -0.66 32.15
CA GLU A 90 -3.16 -0.12 33.21
C GLU A 90 -3.64 1.26 33.67
N ILE A 91 -4.06 2.14 32.77
CA ILE A 91 -4.65 3.45 33.07
C ILE A 91 -5.93 3.28 33.89
N SER A 92 -6.82 2.37 33.49
CA SER A 92 -8.07 2.10 34.23
C SER A 92 -7.77 1.65 35.66
N ARG A 93 -6.83 0.70 35.84
CA ARG A 93 -6.39 0.26 37.17
C ARG A 93 -5.73 1.38 37.99
N LEU A 94 -4.94 2.23 37.34
CA LEU A 94 -4.30 3.36 38.00
C LEU A 94 -5.34 4.39 38.46
N ALA A 95 -6.37 4.64 37.65
CA ALA A 95 -7.48 5.50 38.01
C ALA A 95 -8.23 4.94 39.23
N ASP A 96 -8.59 3.65 39.21
CA ASP A 96 -9.26 2.99 40.35
C ASP A 96 -8.41 3.05 41.63
N SER A 97 -7.10 2.79 41.52
CA SER A 97 -6.17 2.89 42.65
C SER A 97 -6.05 4.33 43.16
N SER A 98 -5.95 5.31 42.26
CA SER A 98 -5.83 6.72 42.62
C SER A 98 -7.11 7.25 43.29
N GLU A 99 -8.28 6.80 42.85
CA GLU A 99 -9.56 7.14 43.48
C GLU A 99 -9.64 6.55 44.89
N GLY A 100 -9.26 5.27 45.06
CA GLY A 100 -9.17 4.62 46.37
C GLY A 100 -8.22 5.34 47.34
N ASP A 101 -7.01 5.67 46.91
CA ASP A 101 -6.02 6.39 47.73
C ASP A 101 -6.48 7.80 48.11
N SER A 102 -7.19 8.49 47.20
CA SER A 102 -7.78 9.81 47.45
C SER A 102 -8.91 9.72 48.49
N ASN A 103 -9.77 8.71 48.37
CA ASN A 103 -10.88 8.48 49.30
C ASN A 103 -10.36 8.18 50.71
N ILE A 104 -9.32 7.36 50.85
CA ILE A 104 -8.67 7.08 52.15
C ILE A 104 -8.05 8.35 52.72
N THR A 105 -7.32 9.12 51.91
CA THR A 105 -6.67 10.37 52.36
C THR A 105 -7.71 11.40 52.83
N ASN A 106 -8.82 11.56 52.09
CA ASN A 106 -9.93 12.42 52.48
C ASN A 106 -10.63 11.93 53.75
N ALA A 107 -10.84 10.62 53.90
CA ALA A 107 -11.41 10.04 55.11
C ALA A 107 -10.53 10.30 56.35
N ILE A 108 -9.20 10.17 56.22
CA ILE A 108 -8.24 10.50 57.29
C ILE A 108 -8.34 11.99 57.66
N LYS A 109 -8.41 12.88 56.67
CA LYS A 109 -8.54 14.32 56.91
C LYS A 109 -9.85 14.65 57.64
N MET A 110 -10.97 14.09 57.19
CA MET A 110 -12.29 14.30 57.79
C MET A 110 -12.39 13.72 59.21
N ALA A 111 -11.79 12.55 59.46
CA ALA A 111 -11.70 11.96 60.80
C ALA A 111 -10.90 12.84 61.77
N ASN A 112 -9.78 13.42 61.32
CA ASN A 112 -9.00 14.40 62.10
C ASN A 112 -9.78 15.71 62.36
N GLU A 113 -10.68 16.08 61.46
CA GLU A 113 -11.58 17.23 61.61
C GLU A 113 -12.77 16.94 62.55
N GLY A 114 -12.98 15.68 62.95
CA GLY A 114 -14.05 15.26 63.86
C GLY A 114 -15.39 14.96 63.18
N LYS A 115 -15.39 14.69 61.87
CA LYS A 115 -16.58 14.29 61.11
C LYS A 115 -17.09 12.92 61.54
N SER A 116 -18.41 12.73 61.49
CA SER A 116 -19.05 11.44 61.83
C SER A 116 -18.83 10.38 60.74
N ILE A 117 -18.92 9.09 61.11
CA ILE A 117 -18.79 7.96 60.17
C ILE A 117 -19.77 8.08 58.99
N ASP A 118 -21.00 8.54 59.25
CA ASP A 118 -22.01 8.74 58.21
C ASP A 118 -21.65 9.85 57.22
N GLU A 119 -21.09 10.97 57.71
CA GLU A 119 -20.63 12.07 56.85
C GLU A 119 -19.43 11.68 55.99
N ILE A 120 -18.48 10.93 56.57
CA ILE A 120 -17.30 10.45 55.84
C ILE A 120 -17.76 9.47 54.74
N SER A 121 -18.64 8.53 55.07
CA SER A 121 -19.17 7.53 54.11
C SER A 121 -19.90 8.18 52.94
N GLN A 122 -20.71 9.21 53.18
CA GLN A 122 -21.40 9.93 52.10
C GLN A 122 -20.46 10.68 51.17
N LEU A 123 -19.32 11.20 51.67
CA LEU A 123 -18.40 12.03 50.90
C LEU A 123 -17.30 11.25 50.20
N THR A 124 -16.82 10.15 50.79
CA THR A 124 -15.75 9.33 50.21
C THR A 124 -16.27 8.05 49.53
N GLY A 125 -17.57 7.74 49.69
CA GLY A 125 -18.18 6.52 49.15
C GLY A 125 -17.72 5.22 49.83
N MET A 126 -16.85 5.32 50.85
CA MET A 126 -16.33 4.18 51.61
C MET A 126 -17.40 3.59 52.54
N THR A 127 -17.34 2.28 52.79
CA THR A 127 -18.30 1.64 53.70
C THR A 127 -17.99 1.97 55.16
N LYS A 128 -18.98 1.78 56.03
CA LYS A 128 -18.80 2.05 57.47
C LYS A 128 -17.72 1.15 58.09
N GLU A 129 -17.60 -0.09 57.63
CA GLU A 129 -16.55 -1.01 58.09
C GLU A 129 -15.14 -0.56 57.69
N GLU A 130 -14.99 0.11 56.54
CA GLU A 130 -13.72 0.67 56.08
C GLU A 130 -13.32 1.95 56.84
N ILE A 131 -14.31 2.73 57.29
CA ILE A 131 -14.10 4.00 57.99
C ILE A 131 -13.82 3.80 59.49
N GLU A 132 -14.40 2.78 60.12
CA GLU A 132 -14.25 2.49 61.55
C GLU A 132 -12.78 2.45 62.03
N PRO A 133 -11.86 1.73 61.35
CA PRO A 133 -10.44 1.75 61.69
C PRO A 133 -9.82 3.15 61.56
N ILE A 134 -10.15 3.89 60.50
CA ILE A 134 -9.63 5.24 60.28
C ILE A 134 -10.07 6.18 61.41
N MET A 135 -11.35 6.11 61.80
CA MET A 135 -11.87 6.85 62.95
C MET A 135 -11.16 6.45 64.24
N LYS A 136 -10.90 5.16 64.46
CA LYS A 136 -10.24 4.67 65.67
C LYS A 136 -8.78 5.15 65.82
N TYR A 137 -8.03 5.25 64.71
CA TYR A 137 -6.60 5.58 64.75
C TYR A 137 -6.26 7.04 64.41
N HIS A 138 -7.14 7.72 63.67
CA HIS A 138 -6.94 9.08 63.17
C HIS A 138 -8.09 10.03 63.53
N GLY A 139 -9.12 9.54 64.21
CA GLY A 139 -10.20 10.37 64.72
C GLY A 139 -9.71 11.30 65.82
N ARG A 140 -10.24 12.52 65.81
CA ARG A 140 -10.05 13.45 66.93
C ARG A 140 -10.73 12.87 68.19
N PRO A 141 -10.05 12.81 69.35
CA PRO A 141 -10.61 12.25 70.58
C PRO A 141 -11.82 13.03 71.11
#